data_AF-A0A958UD32-F1
#
_entry.id   AF-A0A958UD32-F1
#
_cell.length_a   1.000
_cell.length_b   1.000
_cell.length_c   1.000
_cell.angle_alpha   90.00
_cell.angle_beta   90.00
_cell.angle_gamma   90.00
#
_symmetry.space_group_name_H-M   'P 1'
#
loop_
_entity.id
_entity.type
_entity.pdbx_description
1 polymer ?
#
loop_
_entity_poly.entity_id
_entity_poly.type
_entity_poly.pdbx_seq_one_letter_code
_entity_poly.pdbx_strand_id
1 'polypeptide(L)'
;MELVLTQVDLEPLPKQKPEPFVFKNEGLLTSSYKEEIQDNFFHSKPTSIFGVKQKVKSNLYQCSLSVDAILKLTVFTLVIIAIVS
;
A
#
# COMPACT_ATOMS: atom_id res chain seq x y z
N MET A 1 24.92 26.79 11.55
CA MET A 1 26.22 26.38 10.97
C MET A 1 26.15 26.77 9.52
N GLU A 2 26.84 27.84 9.14
CA GLU A 2 26.73 28.38 7.78
C GLU A 2 27.69 27.61 6.86
N LEU A 3 27.15 27.02 5.79
CA LEU A 3 27.93 26.33 4.78
C LEU A 3 28.61 27.38 3.90
N VAL A 4 29.87 27.68 4.21
CA VAL A 4 30.76 28.41 3.31
C VAL A 4 31.17 27.45 2.20
N LEU A 5 30.51 27.56 1.04
CA LEU A 5 30.90 26.85 -0.18
C LEU A 5 32.21 27.45 -0.70
N THR A 6 33.33 26.78 -0.45
CA THR A 6 34.56 27.01 -1.19
C THR A 6 34.30 26.64 -2.65
N GLN A 7 34.48 27.61 -3.56
CA GLN A 7 34.47 27.38 -5.00
C GLN A 7 35.66 26.50 -5.36
N VAL A 8 35.46 25.19 -5.29
CA VAL A 8 36.35 24.21 -5.91
C VAL A 8 36.18 24.39 -7.42
N ASP A 9 37.27 24.74 -8.09
CA ASP A 9 37.35 24.91 -9.53
C ASP A 9 37.04 23.55 -10.18
N LEU A 10 35.77 23.33 -10.53
CA LEU A 10 35.28 22.09 -11.11
C LEU A 10 35.71 22.07 -12.57
N GLU A 11 36.73 21.25 -12.86
CA GLU A 11 37.13 20.89 -14.21
C GLU A 11 35.88 20.53 -15.05
N PRO A 12 35.71 21.08 -16.27
CA PRO A 12 34.47 20.91 -17.01
C PRO A 12 34.26 19.43 -17.31
N LEU A 13 33.15 18.87 -16.80
CA LEU A 13 32.76 17.49 -17.05
C LEU A 13 32.77 17.21 -18.57
N PRO A 14 33.29 16.05 -19.00
CA PRO A 14 33.35 15.70 -20.40
C PRO A 14 31.96 15.80 -21.02
N LYS A 15 31.85 16.50 -22.16
CA LYS A 15 30.59 16.69 -22.90
C LYS A 15 29.95 15.31 -23.15
N GLN A 16 28.92 14.99 -22.37
CA GLN A 16 28.18 13.75 -22.55
C GLN A 16 27.57 13.75 -23.95
N LYS A 17 27.86 12.70 -24.72
CA LYS A 17 27.21 12.50 -26.01
C LYS A 17 25.70 12.38 -25.75
N PRO A 18 24.84 13.01 -26.56
CA PRO A 18 23.40 12.87 -26.40
C PRO A 18 23.02 11.44 -26.80
N GLU A 19 23.04 10.53 -25.82
CA GLU A 19 22.44 9.23 -26.00
C GLU A 19 20.92 9.40 -25.98
N PRO A 20 20.19 8.85 -26.95
CA PRO A 20 18.74 8.93 -26.97
C PRO A 20 18.20 8.26 -25.71
N PHE A 21 17.51 9.03 -24.87
CA PHE A 21 16.78 8.50 -23.73
C PHE A 21 15.65 7.60 -24.23
N VAL A 22 15.90 6.28 -24.20
CA VAL A 22 14.87 5.29 -24.50
C VAL A 22 14.11 5.02 -23.21
N PHE A 23 12.94 5.63 -23.08
CA PHE A 23 12.01 5.30 -22.00
C PHE A 23 11.49 3.88 -22.23
N LYS A 24 12.11 2.90 -21.59
CA LYS A 24 11.53 1.56 -21.55
C LYS A 24 10.32 1.62 -20.61
N ASN A 25 9.15 1.23 -21.12
CA ASN A 25 7.91 1.07 -20.35
C ASN A 25 7.98 -0.13 -19.38
N GLU A 26 9.12 -0.34 -18.73
CA GLU A 26 9.22 -1.20 -17.57
C GLU A 26 8.52 -0.41 -16.46
N GLY A 27 7.44 -0.95 -15.90
CA GLY A 27 6.70 -0.25 -14.85
C GLY A 27 7.67 0.23 -13.75
N LEU A 28 7.36 1.37 -13.12
CA LEU A 28 8.19 2.01 -12.09
C LEU A 28 8.76 1.04 -11.03
N LEU A 29 8.09 -0.08 -10.83
CA LEU A 29 8.50 -1.17 -9.95
C LEU A 29 9.01 -2.35 -10.77
N THR A 30 10.26 -2.74 -10.54
CA THR A 30 10.81 -4.01 -11.04
C THR A 30 10.04 -5.20 -10.47
N SER A 31 10.03 -6.34 -11.16
CA SER A 31 9.34 -7.56 -10.68
C SER A 31 9.83 -8.00 -9.30
N SER A 32 11.14 -7.94 -9.07
CA SER A 32 11.77 -8.24 -7.77
C SER A 32 11.27 -7.31 -6.66
N TYR A 33 11.14 -6.01 -6.93
CA TYR A 33 10.60 -5.08 -5.94
C TYR A 33 9.12 -5.35 -5.61
N LYS A 34 8.33 -5.79 -6.60
CA LYS A 34 6.93 -6.19 -6.35
C LYS A 34 6.83 -7.41 -5.44
N GLU A 35 7.69 -8.42 -5.65
CA GLU A 35 7.74 -9.61 -4.81
C GLU A 35 8.14 -9.26 -3.38
N GLU A 36 9.17 -8.42 -3.19
CA GLU A 36 9.58 -7.99 -1.86
C GLU A 36 8.50 -7.17 -1.14
N ILE A 37 7.78 -6.30 -1.83
CA ILE A 37 6.64 -5.58 -1.23
C ILE A 37 5.56 -6.57 -0.80
N GLN A 38 5.25 -7.54 -1.64
CA GLN A 38 4.22 -8.53 -1.34
C GLN A 38 4.60 -9.34 -0.11
N ASP A 39 5.84 -9.82 -0.03
CA ASP A 39 6.37 -10.52 1.13
C ASP A 39 6.30 -9.66 2.41
N ASN A 40 6.78 -8.41 2.34
CA ASN A 40 6.71 -7.47 3.46
C ASN A 40 5.27 -7.13 3.87
N PHE A 41 4.32 -7.13 2.94
CA PHE A 41 2.91 -6.85 3.21
C PHE A 41 2.25 -7.99 4.02
N PHE A 42 2.54 -9.24 3.67
CA PHE A 42 1.96 -10.41 4.35
C PHE A 42 2.73 -10.79 5.63
N HIS A 43 4.03 -10.60 5.65
CA HIS A 43 4.91 -10.92 6.78
C HIS A 43 5.29 -9.68 7.62
N SER A 44 4.44 -8.65 7.59
CA SER A 44 4.70 -7.43 8.37
C SER A 44 4.71 -7.70 9.87
N LYS A 45 5.66 -7.06 10.58
CA LYS A 45 5.72 -7.18 12.05
C LYS A 45 4.44 -6.58 12.65
N PRO A 46 3.68 -7.32 13.46
CA PRO A 46 2.38 -6.86 14.00
C PRO A 46 2.53 -5.67 14.96
N THR A 47 3.71 -5.47 15.54
CA THR A 47 4.05 -4.34 16.42
C THR A 47 4.53 -3.10 15.66
N SER A 48 4.78 -3.21 14.35
CA SER A 48 5.12 -2.06 13.51
C SER A 48 3.91 -1.16 13.31
N ILE A 49 4.14 0.14 13.13
CA ILE A 49 3.10 1.12 12.77
C ILE A 49 2.32 0.66 11.54
N PHE A 50 3.00 0.06 10.56
CA PHE A 50 2.37 -0.49 9.37
C PHE A 50 1.47 -1.69 9.70
N GLY A 51 1.97 -2.66 10.46
CA GLY A 51 1.22 -3.85 10.87
C GLY A 51 0.00 -3.51 11.72
N VAL A 52 0.11 -2.54 12.63
CA VAL A 52 -1.02 -2.03 13.43
C VAL A 52 -2.08 -1.39 12.54
N LYS A 53 -1.68 -0.52 11.59
CA LYS A 53 -2.62 0.09 10.63
C LYS A 53 -3.30 -0.95 9.76
N GLN A 54 -2.55 -1.93 9.25
CA GLN A 54 -3.07 -3.02 8.43
C GLN A 54 -4.07 -3.87 9.21
N LYS A 55 -3.77 -4.22 10.45
CA LYS A 55 -4.66 -4.98 11.34
C LYS A 55 -5.98 -4.25 11.58
N VAL A 56 -5.93 -2.97 11.94
CA VAL A 56 -7.14 -2.16 12.14
C VAL A 56 -8.00 -2.13 10.87
N LYS A 57 -7.36 -1.93 9.71
CA LYS A 57 -8.05 -1.86 8.42
C LYS A 57 -8.69 -3.21 8.05
N SER A 58 -7.97 -4.32 8.25
CA SER A 58 -8.48 -5.68 8.01
C SER A 58 -9.70 -5.98 8.88
N ASN A 59 -9.62 -5.68 10.19
CA ASN A 59 -10.72 -5.90 11.12
C ASN A 59 -11.97 -5.08 10.73
N LEU A 60 -11.79 -3.86 10.22
CA LEU A 60 -12.91 -3.03 9.76
C LEU A 60 -13.65 -3.69 8.57
N TYR A 61 -12.91 -4.25 7.61
CA TYR A 61 -13.50 -4.98 6.48
C TYR A 61 -14.18 -6.29 6.89
N GLN A 62 -13.62 -7.01 7.88
CA GLN A 62 -14.26 -8.22 8.42
C GLN A 62 -15.54 -7.89 9.18
N CYS A 63 -15.54 -6.82 9.99
CA CYS A 63 -16.73 -6.37 10.71
C CYS A 63 -17.83 -5.88 9.78
N SER A 64 -17.51 -5.16 8.70
CA SER A 64 -18.55 -4.70 7.77
C SER A 64 -19.25 -5.85 7.06
N LEU A 65 -18.50 -6.90 6.69
CA LEU A 65 -19.06 -8.11 6.08
C LEU A 65 -19.97 -8.87 7.06
N SER A 66 -19.56 -9.01 8.32
CA SER A 66 -20.36 -9.73 9.32
C SER A 66 -21.62 -8.97 9.73
N VAL A 67 -21.55 -7.65 9.90
CA VAL A 67 -22.72 -6.81 10.23
C VAL A 67 -23.76 -6.85 9.12
N ASP A 68 -23.36 -6.80 7.85
CA ASP A 68 -24.29 -6.90 6.72
C ASP A 68 -25.04 -8.25 6.70
N ALA A 69 -24.32 -9.35 6.93
CA ALA A 69 -24.91 -10.68 7.00
C ALA A 69 -25.88 -10.83 8.19
N ILE A 70 -25.48 -10.37 9.38
CA ILE A 70 -26.31 -10.42 10.59
C ILE A 70 -27.58 -9.59 10.39
N LEU A 71 -27.46 -8.38 9.83
CA LEU A 71 -28.61 -7.50 9.58
C LEU A 71 -29.62 -8.11 8.60
N LYS A 72 -29.15 -8.75 7.52
CA LYS A 72 -30.03 -9.46 6.58
C LYS A 72 -30.73 -10.64 7.25
N LEU A 73 -30.01 -11.41 8.05
CA LEU A 73 -30.55 -12.57 8.75
C LEU A 73 -31.62 -12.16 9.77
N THR A 74 -31.39 -11.09 10.53
CA THR A 74 -32.36 -10.61 11.53
C THR A 74 -33.63 -10.09 10.86
N VAL A 75 -33.52 -9.31 9.79
CA VAL A 75 -34.68 -8.86 9.01
C VAL A 75 -35.48 -10.04 8.46
N PHE A 76 -34.80 -11.03 7.87
CA PHE A 76 -35.47 -12.22 7.32
C PHE A 76 -36.21 -13.02 8.39
N THR A 77 -35.59 -13.18 9.57
CA THR A 77 -36.19 -13.87 10.71
C THR A 77 -37.44 -13.15 11.21
N LEU A 78 -37.41 -11.81 11.30
CA LEU A 78 -38.59 -11.02 11.69
C LEU A 78 -39.75 -11.17 10.71
N VAL A 79 -39.47 -11.22 9.40
CA VAL A 79 -40.50 -11.43 8.38
C VAL A 79 -41.14 -12.81 8.53
N ILE A 80 -40.35 -13.87 8.76
CA ILE A 80 -40.90 -15.22 8.99
C ILE A 80 -41.77 -15.24 10.22
N ILE A 81 -41.31 -14.65 11.33
CA ILE A 81 -42.10 -14.57 12.57
C ILE A 81 -43.42 -13.86 12.28
N ALA A 82 -43.41 -12.70 11.61
CA ALA A 82 -44.62 -11.95 11.29
C ALA A 82 -45.60 -12.68 10.35
N ILE A 83 -45.13 -13.61 9.51
CA ILE A 83 -45.98 -14.45 8.65
C ILE A 83 -46.56 -15.64 9.43
N VAL A 84 -45.79 -16.18 10.37
CA VAL A 84 -46.16 -17.39 11.15
C VAL A 84 -46.99 -17.06 12.39
N SER A 85 -46.84 -15.87 12.97
CA SER A 85 -47.63 -15.39 14.12
C SER A 85 -48.93 -14.74 13.69
#